data_AF-A0A5B8EKW9-F1
#
_entry.id   AF-A0A5B8EKW9-F1
#
_cell.length_a   1.000
_cell.length_b   1.000
_cell.length_c   1.000
_cell.angle_alpha   90.00
_cell.angle_beta   90.00
_cell.angle_gamma   90.00
#
_symmetry.space_group_name_H-M   'P 1'
#
loop_
_entity.id
_entity.type
_entity.pdbx_description
1 polymer ?
#
loop_
_entity_poly.entity_id
_entity_poly.type
_entity_poly.pdbx_seq_one_letter_code
_entity_poly.pdbx_strand_id
1 'polypeptide(L)'
;MVRLLRAAYPHPSFPDGPYERTAQAILDQLDADLWHRLALERGLATLELRAAASGSEVDEKLLREIEDAEFFRFIRGVTVTTLYNDPEVWELLGYEGSSFEHGGYLHRGFDDLDWLPDPRIEEYDGPEQLVEVADHDQPEQPQQTQEVQA
;
A
#
# COMPACT_ATOMS: atom_id res chain seq x y z
N MET A 1 10.67 -3.78 18.55
CA MET A 1 9.92 -3.12 17.47
C MET A 1 9.95 -3.93 16.18
N VAL A 2 11.11 -4.19 15.56
CA VAL A 2 11.22 -4.92 14.27
C VAL A 2 10.39 -6.23 14.22
N ARG A 3 10.47 -7.07 15.26
CA ARG A 3 9.66 -8.31 15.34
C ARG A 3 8.14 -8.04 15.24
N LEU A 4 7.65 -7.00 15.93
CA LEU A 4 6.24 -6.61 15.86
C LEU A 4 5.86 -6.15 14.45
N LEU A 5 6.72 -5.36 13.81
CA LEU A 5 6.50 -4.90 12.44
C LEU A 5 6.46 -6.07 11.44
N ARG A 6 7.39 -7.03 11.56
CA ARG A 6 7.40 -8.24 10.73
C ARG A 6 6.19 -9.14 10.95
N ALA A 7 5.67 -9.21 12.18
CA ALA A 7 4.44 -9.94 12.48
C ALA A 7 3.21 -9.25 11.85
N ALA A 8 3.17 -7.91 11.83
CA ALA A 8 2.04 -7.15 11.27
C ALA A 8 2.11 -7.01 9.74
N TYR A 9 3.32 -6.99 9.17
CA TYR A 9 3.60 -6.87 7.74
C TYR A 9 4.57 -7.97 7.31
N PRO A 10 4.08 -9.22 7.14
CA PRO A 10 4.94 -10.37 6.92
C PRO A 10 5.39 -10.45 5.45
N HIS A 11 6.46 -9.74 5.09
CA HIS A 11 7.14 -9.87 3.78
C HIS A 11 8.42 -10.71 3.90
N PRO A 12 8.41 -11.99 3.47
CA PRO A 12 9.58 -12.89 3.62
C PRO A 12 10.80 -12.45 2.80
N SER A 13 10.58 -11.77 1.67
CA SER A 13 11.64 -11.29 0.79
C SER A 13 12.28 -9.99 1.26
N PHE A 14 11.66 -9.27 2.20
CA PHE A 14 12.15 -7.97 2.63
C PHE A 14 13.29 -8.13 3.66
N PRO A 15 14.44 -7.47 3.44
CA PRO A 15 15.54 -7.46 4.40
C PRO A 15 15.15 -6.69 5.66
N ASP A 16 16.00 -6.73 6.70
CA ASP A 16 15.71 -6.05 7.97
C ASP A 16 15.78 -4.51 7.86
N GLY A 17 16.59 -3.97 6.95
CA GLY A 17 16.86 -2.54 6.81
C GLY A 17 15.61 -1.65 6.77
N PRO A 18 14.63 -1.91 5.89
CA PRO A 18 13.39 -1.14 5.84
C PRO A 18 12.57 -1.20 7.14
N TYR A 19 12.57 -2.35 7.83
CA TYR A 19 11.89 -2.48 9.12
C TYR A 19 12.63 -1.74 10.24
N GLU A 20 13.95 -1.70 10.21
CA GLU A 20 14.77 -0.94 11.17
C GLU A 20 14.54 0.56 11.01
N ARG A 21 14.53 1.08 9.78
CA ARG A 21 14.21 2.49 9.48
C ARG A 21 12.78 2.84 9.87
N THR A 22 11.83 1.96 9.59
CA THR A 22 10.44 2.09 10.05
C THR A 22 10.36 2.15 11.58
N ALA A 23 11.06 1.25 12.27
CA ALA A 23 11.12 1.24 13.73
C ALA A 23 11.71 2.56 14.27
N GLN A 24 12.76 3.08 13.63
CA GLN A 24 13.34 4.36 14.01
C GLN A 24 12.36 5.52 13.80
N ALA A 25 11.64 5.56 12.68
CA ALA A 25 10.65 6.61 12.43
C ALA A 25 9.50 6.60 13.45
N ILE A 26 9.11 5.41 13.94
CA ILE A 26 8.16 5.28 15.05
C ILE A 26 8.75 5.88 16.34
N LEU A 27 10.00 5.54 16.67
CA LEU A 27 10.70 6.07 17.85
C LEU A 27 10.82 7.60 17.82
N ASP A 28 11.16 8.17 16.67
CA ASP A 28 11.29 9.62 16.50
C ASP A 28 9.95 10.35 16.73
N GLN A 29 8.82 9.76 16.29
CA GLN A 29 7.50 10.33 16.54
C GLN A 29 7.06 10.23 18.01
N LEU A 30 7.46 9.17 18.71
CA LEU A 30 7.20 9.01 20.14
C LEU A 30 7.99 10.02 20.98
N ASP A 31 9.15 10.46 20.49
CA ASP A 31 9.94 11.50 21.14
C ASP A 31 9.28 12.88 21.06
N ALA A 32 8.45 13.10 20.04
CA ALA A 32 7.67 14.32 19.89
C ALA A 32 6.36 14.34 20.69
N ASP A 33 5.86 13.19 21.15
CA ASP A 33 4.55 13.09 21.81
C ASP A 33 4.52 12.12 23.01
N LEU A 34 4.41 12.71 24.21
CA LEU A 34 4.33 11.97 25.47
C LEU A 34 3.12 11.03 25.55
N TRP A 35 1.97 11.40 24.96
CA TRP A 35 0.78 10.56 24.98
C TRP A 35 1.03 9.28 24.18
N HIS A 36 1.52 9.40 22.95
CA HIS A 36 1.86 8.24 22.12
C HIS A 36 2.92 7.35 22.78
N ARG A 37 3.92 7.94 23.45
CA ARG A 37 4.93 7.18 24.22
C ARG A 37 4.29 6.32 25.30
N LEU A 38 3.45 6.91 26.16
CA LEU A 38 2.80 6.20 27.26
C LEU A 38 1.82 5.13 26.75
N ALA A 39 1.05 5.45 25.71
CA ALA A 39 0.13 4.51 25.07
C ALA A 39 0.88 3.29 24.51
N LEU A 40 2.04 3.52 23.86
CA LEU A 40 2.87 2.46 23.33
C LEU A 40 3.48 1.59 24.42
N GLU A 41 4.14 2.16 25.42
CA GLU A 41 4.79 1.39 26.49
C GLU A 41 3.79 0.46 27.18
N ARG A 42 2.59 0.97 27.49
CA ARG A 42 1.52 0.19 28.09
C ARG A 42 0.96 -0.87 27.15
N GLY A 43 0.82 -0.53 25.87
CA GLY A 43 0.36 -1.43 24.82
C GLY A 43 1.30 -2.62 24.64
N LEU A 44 2.60 -2.35 24.51
CA LEU A 44 3.65 -3.36 24.39
C LEU A 44 3.73 -4.26 25.61
N ALA A 45 3.70 -3.70 26.82
CA ALA A 45 3.69 -4.53 28.05
C ALA A 45 2.48 -5.47 28.11
N THR A 46 1.30 -5.00 27.68
CA THR A 46 0.09 -5.82 27.60
C THR A 46 0.24 -6.93 26.55
N LEU A 47 0.81 -6.59 25.39
CA LEU A 47 1.03 -7.53 24.30
C LEU A 47 2.03 -8.63 24.69
N GLU A 48 3.14 -8.27 25.33
CA GLU A 48 4.15 -9.22 25.82
C GLU A 48 3.56 -10.17 26.87
N LEU A 49 2.73 -9.67 27.79
CA LEU A 49 2.05 -10.51 28.78
C LEU A 49 1.11 -11.52 28.11
N ARG A 50 0.36 -11.10 27.08
CA ARG A 50 -0.53 -12.00 26.33
C ARG A 50 0.25 -13.06 25.56
N ALA A 51 1.31 -12.67 24.86
CA ALA A 51 2.19 -13.59 24.14
C ALA A 51 2.81 -14.64 25.09
N ALA A 52 3.26 -14.20 26.27
CA ALA A 52 3.76 -15.11 27.30
C ALA A 52 2.68 -16.07 27.80
N ALA A 53 1.44 -15.60 27.99
CA ALA A 53 0.32 -16.42 28.43
C ALA A 53 -0.13 -17.44 27.38
N SER A 54 -0.01 -17.13 26.08
CA SER A 54 -0.30 -18.05 24.99
C SER A 54 0.85 -19.02 24.71
N GLY A 55 2.03 -18.80 25.29
CA GLY A 55 3.23 -19.60 25.02
C GLY A 55 3.76 -19.45 23.59
N SER A 56 3.40 -18.36 22.92
CA SER A 56 3.75 -18.08 21.53
C SER A 56 4.48 -16.74 21.41
N GLU A 57 5.23 -16.54 20.33
CA GLU A 57 5.63 -15.19 19.94
C GLU A 57 4.40 -14.38 19.49
N VAL A 58 4.58 -13.07 19.32
CA VAL A 58 3.53 -12.20 18.76
C VAL A 58 3.22 -12.68 17.34
N ASP A 59 2.01 -13.19 17.14
CA ASP A 59 1.52 -13.74 15.88
C ASP A 59 0.31 -12.95 15.35
N GLU A 60 -0.14 -13.27 14.13
CA GLU A 60 -1.28 -12.62 13.49
C GLU A 60 -2.54 -12.65 14.36
N LYS A 61 -2.79 -13.76 15.07
CA LYS A 61 -3.98 -13.91 15.91
C LYS A 61 -3.97 -12.88 17.04
N LEU A 62 -2.86 -12.76 17.74
CA LEU A 62 -2.71 -11.80 18.82
C LEU A 62 -2.78 -10.36 18.30
N LEU A 63 -2.24 -10.09 17.10
CA LEU A 63 -2.34 -8.78 16.46
C LEU A 63 -3.78 -8.42 16.09
N ARG A 64 -4.58 -9.37 15.60
CA ARG A 64 -6.01 -9.16 15.32
C ARG A 64 -6.78 -8.79 16.58
N GLU A 65 -6.45 -9.37 17.74
CA GLU A 65 -7.10 -9.01 19.01
C GLU A 65 -6.81 -7.57 19.47
N ILE A 66 -5.72 -6.98 19.00
CA ILE A 66 -5.29 -5.62 19.36
C ILE A 66 -5.43 -4.62 18.20
N GLU A 67 -6.09 -4.99 17.09
CA GLU A 67 -6.10 -4.18 15.87
C GLU A 67 -6.71 -2.78 16.08
N ASP A 68 -7.68 -2.70 16.99
CA ASP A 68 -8.35 -1.46 17.42
C ASP A 68 -7.68 -0.78 18.62
N ALA A 69 -6.57 -1.30 19.13
CA ALA A 69 -5.84 -0.63 20.18
C ALA A 69 -5.15 0.63 19.63
N GLU A 70 -5.22 1.72 20.37
CA GLU A 70 -4.71 3.03 19.94
C GLU A 70 -3.22 2.98 19.57
N PHE A 71 -2.39 2.34 20.40
CA PHE A 71 -0.95 2.19 20.12
C PHE A 71 -0.69 1.40 18.83
N PHE A 72 -1.52 0.40 18.53
CA PHE A 72 -1.35 -0.45 17.36
C PHE A 72 -1.80 0.29 16.10
N ARG A 73 -2.90 1.07 16.16
CA ARG A 73 -3.30 1.98 15.08
C ARG A 73 -2.22 3.01 14.78
N PHE A 74 -1.58 3.57 15.80
CA PHE A 74 -0.44 4.47 15.64
C PHE A 74 0.72 3.81 14.89
N ILE A 75 1.19 2.65 15.37
CA ILE A 75 2.25 1.87 14.69
C ILE A 75 1.87 1.57 13.24
N ARG A 76 0.63 1.12 13.00
CA ARG A 76 0.13 0.80 11.66
C ARG A 76 0.19 2.02 10.75
N GLY A 77 -0.29 3.16 11.20
CA GLY A 77 -0.29 4.42 10.46
C GLY A 77 1.10 4.83 10.00
N VAL A 78 2.07 4.83 10.93
CA VAL A 78 3.47 5.16 10.62
C VAL A 78 4.08 4.12 9.68
N THR A 79 3.84 2.83 9.92
CA THR A 79 4.45 1.73 9.15
C THR A 79 4.04 1.77 7.70
N VAL A 80 2.76 1.98 7.38
CA VAL A 80 2.30 2.03 5.97
C VAL A 80 3.03 3.13 5.20
N THR A 81 3.21 4.30 5.80
CA THR A 81 3.83 5.44 5.13
C THR A 81 5.35 5.43 5.14
N THR A 82 5.98 4.57 5.95
CA THR A 82 7.45 4.50 6.06
C THR A 82 7.99 3.27 5.35
N LEU A 83 7.44 2.08 5.62
CA LEU A 83 7.88 0.83 5.02
C LEU A 83 7.68 0.83 3.49
N TYR A 84 6.51 1.25 3.00
CA TYR A 84 6.23 1.25 1.56
C TYR A 84 6.69 2.53 0.84
N ASN A 85 7.20 3.51 1.59
CA ASN A 85 7.85 4.69 1.03
C ASN A 85 9.39 4.59 1.13
N ASP A 86 9.90 3.37 1.29
CA ASP A 86 11.31 3.09 1.41
C ASP A 86 11.89 2.70 0.03
N PRO A 87 12.95 3.37 -0.47
CA PRO A 87 13.54 3.04 -1.78
C PRO A 87 14.00 1.58 -1.93
N GLU A 88 14.49 0.95 -0.85
CA GLU A 88 14.88 -0.46 -0.90
C GLU A 88 13.65 -1.37 -1.06
N VAL A 89 12.50 -0.98 -0.48
CA VAL A 89 11.23 -1.69 -0.69
C VAL A 89 10.69 -1.47 -2.11
N TRP A 90 10.90 -0.29 -2.69
CA TRP A 90 10.49 -0.03 -4.07
C TRP A 90 11.20 -0.96 -5.05
N GLU A 91 12.53 -1.11 -4.92
CA GLU A 91 13.32 -2.03 -5.74
C GLU A 91 12.82 -3.49 -5.61
N LEU A 92 12.45 -3.93 -4.41
CA LEU A 92 11.94 -5.28 -4.17
C LEU A 92 10.55 -5.53 -4.79
N LEU A 93 9.74 -4.48 -4.89
CA LEU A 93 8.39 -4.54 -5.44
C LEU A 93 8.33 -4.20 -6.94
N GLY A 94 9.43 -3.78 -7.55
CA GLY A 94 9.46 -3.29 -8.93
C GLY A 94 8.76 -1.93 -9.09
N TYR A 95 8.71 -1.12 -8.03
CA TYR A 95 8.17 0.24 -8.12
C TYR A 95 9.26 1.23 -8.55
N GLU A 96 9.00 1.96 -9.64
CA GLU A 96 9.93 2.88 -10.30
C GLU A 96 10.19 4.20 -9.54
N GLY A 97 9.80 4.29 -8.26
CA GLY A 97 10.00 5.46 -7.41
C GLY A 97 9.07 6.64 -7.73
N SER A 98 9.45 7.86 -7.34
CA SER A 98 8.59 9.05 -7.41
C SER A 98 8.26 9.48 -8.85
N SER A 99 6.96 9.59 -9.17
CA SER A 99 6.54 10.12 -10.47
C SER A 99 6.83 11.62 -10.63
N PHE A 100 6.69 12.40 -9.56
CA PHE A 100 6.79 13.85 -9.60
C PHE A 100 8.22 14.33 -9.93
N GLU A 101 9.22 13.73 -9.29
CA GLU A 101 10.63 14.12 -9.45
C GLU A 101 11.19 13.76 -10.82
N HIS A 102 10.53 12.83 -11.51
CA HIS A 102 11.03 12.25 -12.75
C HIS A 102 10.07 12.45 -13.93
N GLY A 103 9.05 13.31 -13.80
CA GLY A 103 8.18 13.70 -14.93
C GLY A 103 7.18 12.63 -15.38
N GLY A 104 6.73 11.76 -14.47
CA GLY A 104 5.74 10.70 -14.74
C GLY A 104 6.38 9.37 -15.19
N TYR A 105 5.55 8.37 -15.51
CA TYR A 105 5.99 6.99 -15.87
C TYR A 105 5.92 6.67 -17.36
N LEU A 106 5.58 7.64 -18.22
CA LEU A 106 5.38 7.40 -19.67
C LEU A 106 6.55 6.68 -20.35
N HIS A 107 7.78 6.87 -19.85
CA HIS A 107 8.98 6.20 -20.34
C HIS A 107 9.75 5.48 -19.21
N ARG A 108 9.05 5.10 -18.13
CA ARG A 108 9.60 4.41 -16.97
C ARG A 108 8.54 3.49 -16.34
N GLY A 109 8.29 2.35 -16.97
CA GLY A 109 7.49 1.27 -16.39
C GLY A 109 6.00 1.48 -16.25
N PHE A 110 5.41 2.46 -16.95
CA PHE A 110 3.95 2.54 -17.06
C PHE A 110 3.35 1.28 -17.71
N ASP A 111 4.05 0.73 -18.72
CA ASP A 111 3.64 -0.40 -19.54
C ASP A 111 4.53 -1.65 -19.36
N ASP A 112 5.35 -1.72 -18.30
CA ASP A 112 6.18 -2.90 -17.96
C ASP A 112 5.32 -4.02 -17.32
N LEU A 113 4.26 -4.45 -18.02
CA LEU A 113 3.31 -5.45 -17.53
C LEU A 113 3.62 -6.81 -18.15
N ASP A 114 4.42 -7.63 -17.45
CA ASP A 114 4.78 -8.99 -17.89
C ASP A 114 3.59 -9.96 -18.03
N TRP A 115 2.43 -9.58 -17.50
CA TRP A 115 1.23 -10.42 -17.44
C TRP A 115 0.17 -10.06 -18.48
N LEU A 116 0.35 -8.95 -19.21
CA LEU A 116 -0.53 -8.56 -20.32
C LEU A 116 0.22 -8.73 -21.66
N PRO A 117 -0.49 -9.10 -22.74
CA PRO A 117 0.08 -8.97 -24.07
C PRO A 117 0.31 -7.50 -24.41
N ASP A 118 1.19 -7.24 -25.38
CA ASP A 118 1.42 -5.89 -25.90
C ASP A 118 0.09 -5.19 -26.19
N PRO A 119 -0.10 -3.96 -25.69
CA PRO A 119 -1.33 -3.23 -25.90
C PRO A 119 -1.57 -3.05 -27.39
N ARG A 120 -2.79 -3.35 -27.84
CA ARG A 120 -3.17 -3.17 -29.24
C ARG A 120 -3.21 -1.69 -29.55
N ILE A 121 -2.55 -1.30 -30.63
CA ILE A 121 -2.57 0.07 -31.18
C ILE A 121 -3.63 0.25 -32.28
N GLU A 122 -4.30 -0.84 -32.66
CA GLU A 122 -5.39 -0.88 -33.62
C GLU A 122 -6.70 -1.25 -32.91
N GLU A 123 -7.81 -0.81 -33.49
CA GLU A 123 -9.16 -1.11 -33.00
C GLU A 123 -9.46 -2.61 -33.10
N TYR A 124 -10.28 -3.14 -32.17
CA TYR A 124 -10.63 -4.57 -32.18
C TYR A 124 -11.49 -4.92 -33.40
N ASP A 125 -11.02 -5.81 -34.27
CA ASP A 125 -11.70 -6.29 -35.48
C ASP A 125 -12.17 -7.76 -35.39
N GLY A 126 -12.05 -8.37 -34.20
CA GLY A 126 -12.42 -9.76 -33.97
C GLY A 126 -13.93 -10.00 -33.89
N PRO A 127 -14.35 -11.25 -33.71
CA PRO A 127 -15.77 -11.62 -33.67
C PRO A 127 -16.46 -11.28 -32.34
N GLU A 128 -15.71 -10.97 -31.27
CA GLU A 128 -16.28 -10.67 -29.96
C GLU A 128 -16.63 -9.19 -29.83
N GLN A 129 -17.86 -8.88 -29.46
CA GLN A 129 -18.22 -7.50 -29.19
C GLN A 129 -17.64 -7.09 -27.83
N LEU A 130 -16.71 -6.12 -27.84
CA LEU A 130 -16.25 -5.50 -26.60
C LEU A 130 -17.43 -4.75 -25.97
N VAL A 131 -17.86 -5.21 -24.80
CA VAL A 131 -18.92 -4.56 -24.02
C VAL A 131 -18.24 -3.60 -23.06
N GLU A 132 -18.57 -2.31 -23.13
CA GLU A 132 -18.15 -1.34 -22.12
C GLU A 132 -18.67 -1.77 -20.75
N VAL A 133 -17.77 -1.83 -19.76
CA VAL A 133 -18.07 -2.33 -18.41
C VAL A 133 -18.86 -1.30 -17.58
N ALA A 134 -18.93 -0.05 -18.03
CA ALA A 134 -19.55 1.06 -17.32
C ALA A 134 -20.62 1.75 -18.19
N ASP A 135 -21.89 1.68 -17.75
CA ASP A 135 -23.04 2.31 -18.43
C ASP A 135 -22.91 3.84 -18.62
N HIS A 136 -21.99 4.49 -17.90
CA HIS A 136 -21.80 5.94 -17.85
C HIS A 136 -20.70 6.47 -18.77
N ASP A 137 -19.96 5.59 -19.44
CA ASP A 137 -18.90 5.98 -20.39
C ASP A 137 -19.38 5.98 -21.85
N GLN A 138 -20.67 5.71 -22.10
CA GLN A 138 -21.21 5.71 -23.45
C GLN A 138 -21.09 7.11 -24.09
N PRO A 139 -20.46 7.23 -25.28
CA PRO A 139 -20.41 8.51 -25.97
C PRO A 139 -21.83 8.99 -26.30
N GLU A 140 -22.14 10.23 -25.96
CA GLU A 140 -23.41 10.85 -26.35
C GLU A 140 -23.56 10.77 -27.88
N GLN A 141 -24.68 10.22 -28.35
CA GLN A 141 -24.91 10.08 -29.79
C GLN A 141 -24.85 11.45 -30.46
N PRO A 142 -24.15 11.61 -31.60
CA PRO A 142 -24.05 12.88 -32.29
C PRO A 142 -25.46 13.36 -32.63
N GLN A 143 -25.82 14.54 -32.11
CA GLN A 143 -27.09 15.18 -32.41
C GLN A 143 -27.20 15.36 -33.92
N GLN A 144 -28.22 14.76 -34.54
CA GLN A 144 -28.53 14.98 -35.95
C GLN A 144 -28.68 16.48 -36.18
N THR A 145 -27.74 17.05 -36.92
CA THR A 145 -27.81 18.44 -37.34
C THR A 145 -29.05 18.55 -38.22
N GLN A 146 -30.10 19.21 -37.73
CA GLN A 146 -31.26 19.52 -38.55
C GLN A 146 -30.79 20.42 -39.70
N GLU A 147 -30.79 19.88 -40.91
CA GLU A 147 -30.61 20.69 -42.11
C GLU A 147 -31.73 21.74 -42.15
N VAL A 148 -31.34 23.00 -41.97
CA VAL A 148 -32.23 24.14 -42.15
C VAL A 148 -32.49 24.27 -43.65
N GLN A 149 -33.66 23.81 -44.10
CA GLN A 149 -34.14 24.10 -45.45
C GLN A 149 -34.44 25.59 -45.56
N ALA A 150 -33.77 26.25 -46.52
CA ALA A 150 -33.98 27.65 -46.90
C ALA A 150 -35.18 27.81 -47.85
#